data_AF-A0A519EFY4-F1
#
_entry.id   AF-A0A519EFY4-F1
#
_cell.length_a   1.000
_cell.length_b   1.000
_cell.length_c   1.000
_cell.angle_alpha   90.00
_cell.angle_beta   90.00
_cell.angle_gamma   90.00
#
_symmetry.space_group_name_H-M   'P 1'
#
loop_
_entity.id
_entity.type
_entity.pdbx_description
1 polymer ?
#
loop_
_entity_poly.entity_id
_entity_poly.type
_entity_poly.pdbx_seq_one_letter_code
_entity_poly.pdbx_strand_id
1 'polypeptide(L)'
;MSFRRAACRRLLVGILAVVPLVTLSHAQAEPTDWVYFDDEEFRVEADGNLSCYTENNRNCVRYTSDYRFLLWGRKMGLAASPDLSHVGSAKCGADHARRWGGHDGYQQPDHWCNRVYATLFAKWEKSPMTHGPLVARTPTGEVMCYSTDGQNCSRPQDVDLKQRRYLKPLICGSHHASVWGVTGYDQPGHWCAKAREPSYMRSPFG
;
A
#
# COMPACT_ATOMS: atom_id res chain seq x y z
N MET A 1 37.96 -30.90 73.34
CA MET A 1 38.73 -29.66 73.24
C MET A 1 38.81 -29.23 71.78
N SER A 2 38.29 -28.03 71.50
CA SER A 2 38.46 -27.15 70.33
C SER A 2 39.06 -27.70 69.01
N PHE A 3 38.25 -27.69 67.94
CA PHE A 3 38.74 -27.48 66.57
C PHE A 3 37.86 -26.45 65.85
N ARG A 4 38.49 -25.33 65.45
CA ARG A 4 37.90 -24.19 64.74
C ARG A 4 37.58 -24.59 63.30
N ARG A 5 36.36 -24.30 62.82
CA ARG A 5 36.02 -24.40 61.41
C ARG A 5 36.27 -23.05 60.72
N ALA A 6 37.17 -23.05 59.75
CA ALA A 6 37.49 -21.90 58.91
C ALA A 6 36.36 -21.65 57.89
N ALA A 7 35.96 -20.39 57.74
CA ALA A 7 34.97 -19.95 56.77
C ALA A 7 35.65 -19.72 55.40
N CYS A 8 35.24 -20.49 54.38
CA CYS A 8 35.66 -20.29 53.00
C CYS A 8 34.63 -19.41 52.28
N ARG A 9 34.87 -18.09 52.22
CA ARG A 9 34.08 -17.14 51.41
C ARG A 9 34.44 -17.33 49.93
N ARG A 10 33.53 -17.88 49.12
CA ARG A 10 33.63 -17.85 47.66
C ARG A 10 33.06 -16.53 47.15
N LEU A 11 33.91 -15.66 46.60
CA LEU A 11 33.47 -14.53 45.77
C LEU A 11 32.97 -15.07 44.43
N LEU A 12 31.69 -14.88 44.13
CA LEU A 12 31.14 -15.02 42.78
C LEU A 12 31.28 -13.66 42.09
N VAL A 13 32.24 -13.54 41.18
CA VAL A 13 32.37 -12.41 40.26
C VAL A 13 31.45 -12.68 39.08
N GLY A 14 30.29 -12.01 39.06
CA GLY A 14 29.37 -12.05 37.92
C GLY A 14 29.90 -11.19 36.78
N ILE A 15 30.29 -11.82 35.67
CA ILE A 15 30.65 -11.13 34.43
C ILE A 15 29.34 -10.78 33.69
N LEU A 16 28.94 -9.51 33.77
CA LEU A 16 27.87 -8.95 32.94
C LEU A 16 28.40 -8.79 31.50
N ALA A 17 28.05 -9.72 30.62
CA ALA A 17 28.32 -9.59 29.19
C ALA A 17 27.40 -8.50 28.61
N VAL A 18 27.98 -7.35 28.27
CA VAL A 18 27.29 -6.28 27.54
C VAL A 18 27.21 -6.71 26.07
N VAL A 19 26.05 -7.22 25.65
CA VAL A 19 25.78 -7.50 24.23
C VAL A 19 25.41 -6.17 23.56
N PRO A 20 26.17 -5.68 22.57
CA PRO A 20 25.80 -4.47 21.85
C PRO A 20 24.51 -4.71 21.06
N LEU A 21 23.47 -3.92 21.35
CA LEU A 21 22.28 -3.83 20.51
C LEU A 21 22.71 -3.27 19.15
N VAL A 22 22.86 -4.15 18.16
CA VAL A 22 22.95 -3.75 16.76
C VAL A 22 21.54 -3.30 16.35
N THR A 23 21.31 -1.99 16.32
CA THR A 23 20.09 -1.43 15.74
C THR A 23 20.13 -1.65 14.23
N LEU A 24 19.38 -2.63 13.74
CA LEU A 24 19.09 -2.75 12.30
C LEU A 24 18.28 -1.52 11.88
N SER A 25 18.98 -0.53 11.30
CA SER A 25 18.34 0.57 10.60
C SER A 25 17.63 -0.01 9.38
N HIS A 26 16.30 -0.15 9.47
CA HIS A 26 15.49 -0.44 8.30
C HIS A 26 15.54 0.81 7.43
N ALA A 27 16.17 0.70 6.25
CA ALA A 27 16.08 1.75 5.25
C ALA A 27 14.60 2.05 5.00
N GLN A 28 14.16 3.24 5.37
CA GLN A 28 12.79 3.68 5.14
C GLN A 28 12.62 3.81 3.62
N ALA A 29 11.52 3.27 3.08
CA ALA A 29 11.23 3.46 1.67
C ALA A 29 10.98 4.95 1.41
N GLU A 30 11.49 5.50 0.32
CA GLU A 30 11.18 6.88 -0.07
C GLU A 30 9.82 6.95 -0.80
N PRO A 31 9.10 8.08 -0.70
CA PRO A 31 7.90 8.30 -1.51
C PRO A 31 8.21 8.19 -3.01
N THR A 32 7.23 7.75 -3.80
CA THR A 32 7.33 7.76 -5.27
C THR A 32 7.21 9.18 -5.81
N ASP A 33 7.63 9.36 -7.07
CA ASP A 33 7.32 10.57 -7.82
C ASP A 33 5.80 10.80 -7.93
N TRP A 34 5.43 12.07 -8.03
CA TRP A 34 4.05 12.48 -8.31
C TRP A 34 3.61 12.07 -9.72
N VAL A 35 2.44 11.46 -9.80
CA VAL A 35 1.79 10.99 -11.03
C VAL A 35 0.47 11.73 -11.21
N TYR A 36 0.33 12.42 -12.34
CA TYR A 36 -0.91 13.09 -12.73
C TYR A 36 -1.94 12.08 -13.26
N PHE A 37 -3.16 12.16 -12.76
CA PHE A 37 -4.29 11.35 -13.19
C PHE A 37 -5.62 12.03 -12.83
N ASP A 38 -6.59 12.02 -13.76
CA ASP A 38 -7.95 12.55 -13.52
C ASP A 38 -7.97 13.96 -12.89
N ASP A 39 -7.12 14.85 -13.42
CA ASP A 39 -6.96 16.25 -12.97
C ASP A 39 -6.47 16.42 -11.51
N GLU A 40 -5.86 15.39 -10.93
CA GLU A 40 -5.25 15.39 -9.61
C GLU A 40 -3.82 14.80 -9.68
N GLU A 41 -2.98 15.07 -8.68
CA GLU A 41 -1.64 14.48 -8.54
C GLU A 41 -1.61 13.51 -7.37
N PHE A 42 -1.05 12.32 -7.60
CA PHE A 42 -0.97 11.24 -6.63
C PHE A 42 0.43 10.69 -6.50
N ARG A 43 0.76 10.13 -5.35
CA ARG A 43 1.96 9.30 -5.14
C ARG A 43 1.73 8.27 -4.06
N VAL A 44 2.60 7.27 -4.02
CA VAL A 44 2.70 6.36 -2.87
C VAL A 44 3.76 6.90 -1.92
N GLU A 45 3.39 7.01 -0.66
CA GLU A 45 4.25 7.51 0.42
C GLU A 45 5.21 6.41 0.91
N ALA A 46 6.18 6.80 1.73
CA ALA A 46 7.16 5.90 2.36
C ALA A 46 6.54 4.72 3.13
N ASP A 47 5.33 4.92 3.66
CA ASP A 47 4.56 3.92 4.41
C ASP A 47 3.69 3.02 3.50
N GLY A 48 3.79 3.18 2.17
CA GLY A 48 3.00 2.46 1.18
C GLY A 48 1.60 3.03 0.95
N ASN A 49 1.16 4.05 1.71
CA ASN A 49 -0.16 4.63 1.53
C ASN A 49 -0.20 5.59 0.34
N LEU A 50 -1.37 5.60 -0.31
CA LEU A 50 -1.65 6.55 -1.37
C LEU A 50 -1.85 7.95 -0.77
N SER A 51 -1.31 8.95 -1.43
CA SER A 51 -1.57 10.35 -1.13
C SER A 51 -1.96 11.10 -2.38
N CYS A 52 -2.77 12.14 -2.20
CA CYS A 52 -2.96 13.17 -3.20
C CYS A 52 -2.41 14.51 -2.70
N TYR A 53 -2.03 15.36 -3.64
CA TYR A 53 -1.63 16.73 -3.37
C TYR A 53 -2.80 17.53 -2.77
N THR A 54 -2.55 18.27 -1.69
CA THR A 54 -3.57 19.09 -1.02
C THR A 54 -3.00 20.40 -0.48
N GLU A 55 -3.78 21.47 -0.58
CA GLU A 55 -3.45 22.78 0.01
C GLU A 55 -4.03 22.94 1.43
N ASN A 56 -4.97 22.09 1.83
CA ASN A 56 -5.71 22.22 3.08
C ASN A 56 -5.62 20.97 3.98
N ASN A 57 -4.76 20.01 3.63
CA ASN A 57 -4.61 18.74 4.35
C ASN A 57 -5.93 17.93 4.44
N ARG A 58 -6.90 18.14 3.56
CA ARG A 58 -8.18 17.41 3.59
C ARG A 58 -8.62 16.94 2.23
N ASN A 59 -8.64 17.83 1.25
CA ASN A 59 -9.16 17.56 -0.08
C ASN A 59 -8.03 17.55 -1.09
N CYS A 60 -8.05 16.57 -2.00
CA CYS A 60 -7.19 16.59 -3.17
C CYS A 60 -7.44 17.87 -3.95
N VAL A 61 -6.39 18.58 -4.34
CA VAL A 61 -6.55 19.72 -5.26
C VAL A 61 -6.84 19.15 -6.63
N ARG A 62 -7.99 19.55 -7.17
CA ARG A 62 -8.31 19.38 -8.58
C ARG A 62 -7.72 20.55 -9.35
N TYR A 63 -6.88 20.25 -10.32
CA TYR A 63 -6.28 21.26 -11.17
C TYR A 63 -7.34 21.82 -12.11
N THR A 64 -7.65 23.12 -11.96
CA THR A 64 -8.40 23.88 -12.95
C THR A 64 -7.53 24.15 -14.18
N SER A 65 -8.13 24.69 -15.25
CA SER A 65 -7.43 25.05 -16.50
C SER A 65 -6.16 25.88 -16.28
N ASP A 66 -6.13 26.72 -15.24
CA ASP A 66 -5.04 27.65 -14.97
C ASP A 66 -3.82 26.93 -14.37
N TYR A 67 -4.04 25.87 -13.58
CA TYR A 67 -2.99 25.04 -13.03
C TYR A 67 -2.41 24.04 -14.04
N ARG A 68 -3.22 23.62 -15.04
CA ARG A 68 -2.71 22.85 -16.21
C ARG A 68 -1.62 23.62 -16.95
N PHE A 69 -1.68 24.95 -16.99
CA PHE A 69 -0.63 25.77 -17.61
C PHE A 69 0.70 25.70 -16.82
N LEU A 70 0.64 25.67 -15.48
CA LEU A 70 1.82 25.48 -14.63
C LEU A 70 2.44 24.08 -14.78
N LEU A 71 1.61 23.04 -14.86
CA LEU A 71 2.07 21.65 -15.08
C LEU A 71 2.62 21.43 -16.50
N TRP A 72 2.03 22.06 -17.52
CA TRP A 72 2.59 22.08 -18.87
C TRP A 72 3.92 22.84 -18.89
N GLY A 73 3.98 23.99 -18.22
CA GLY A 73 5.21 24.73 -17.97
C GLY A 73 6.29 23.85 -17.34
N ARG A 74 5.95 23.05 -16.32
CA ARG A 74 6.86 22.07 -15.68
C ARG A 74 7.37 21.02 -16.67
N LYS A 75 6.48 20.40 -17.47
CA LYS A 75 6.85 19.39 -18.46
C LYS A 75 7.77 19.95 -19.56
N MET A 76 7.63 21.25 -19.86
CA MET A 76 8.44 21.97 -20.83
C MET A 76 9.69 22.63 -20.22
N GLY A 77 9.92 22.52 -18.90
CA GLY A 77 11.02 23.18 -18.20
C GLY A 77 10.88 24.71 -18.07
N LEU A 78 9.67 25.25 -18.28
CA LEU A 78 9.34 26.67 -18.31
C LEU A 78 8.80 27.21 -16.98
N ALA A 79 8.54 26.35 -15.99
CA ALA A 79 8.09 26.74 -14.66
C ALA A 79 8.90 26.00 -13.59
N ALA A 80 9.30 26.71 -12.54
CA ALA A 80 9.87 26.07 -11.34
C ALA A 80 8.82 25.13 -10.74
N SER A 81 9.24 23.94 -10.33
CA SER A 81 8.37 23.09 -9.52
C SER A 81 7.95 23.91 -8.30
N PRO A 82 6.64 24.02 -7.96
CA PRO A 82 6.28 24.52 -6.64
C PRO A 82 7.08 23.71 -5.62
N ASP A 83 7.54 24.37 -4.57
CA ASP A 83 8.23 23.69 -3.49
C ASP A 83 7.25 22.72 -2.82
N LEU A 84 7.26 21.48 -3.31
CA LEU A 84 6.35 20.45 -2.85
C LEU A 84 6.79 19.88 -1.48
N SER A 85 7.90 20.37 -0.91
CA SER A 85 8.37 19.93 0.41
C SER A 85 7.50 20.45 1.56
N HIS A 86 6.73 21.52 1.31
CA HIS A 86 5.88 22.18 2.32
C HIS A 86 4.38 21.93 2.14
N VAL A 87 3.97 21.22 1.10
CA VAL A 87 2.55 21.05 0.79
C VAL A 87 1.98 19.82 1.46
N GLY A 88 0.76 20.00 1.91
CA GLY A 88 0.01 18.95 2.56
C GLY A 88 -0.19 17.76 1.65
N SER A 89 -0.42 16.61 2.29
CA SER A 89 -0.88 15.40 1.64
C SER A 89 -2.13 14.92 2.36
N ALA A 90 -3.21 14.67 1.61
CA ALA A 90 -4.32 13.89 2.14
C ALA A 90 -3.93 12.43 1.89
N LYS A 91 -3.46 11.77 2.95
CA LYS A 91 -2.97 10.39 2.86
C LYS A 91 -4.08 9.44 3.26
N CYS A 92 -4.23 8.36 2.50
CA CYS A 92 -4.99 7.19 2.89
C CYS A 92 -4.33 6.52 4.12
N GLY A 93 -4.93 5.46 4.66
CA GLY A 93 -4.36 4.74 5.80
C GLY A 93 -4.62 5.45 7.13
N ALA A 94 -3.63 5.38 8.02
CA ALA A 94 -3.76 5.90 9.39
C ALA A 94 -4.04 7.40 9.45
N ASP A 95 -3.51 8.19 8.52
CA ASP A 95 -3.78 9.63 8.45
C ASP A 95 -5.23 9.92 8.09
N HIS A 96 -5.78 9.16 7.15
CA HIS A 96 -7.18 9.23 6.81
C HIS A 96 -8.06 8.83 8.00
N ALA A 97 -7.72 7.73 8.67
CA ALA A 97 -8.47 7.28 9.85
C ALA A 97 -8.54 8.33 10.95
N ARG A 98 -7.44 9.06 11.21
CA ARG A 98 -7.43 10.16 12.20
C ARG A 98 -8.36 11.32 11.83
N ARG A 99 -8.51 11.63 10.54
CA ARG A 99 -9.27 12.79 10.05
C ARG A 99 -10.75 12.48 9.78
N TRP A 100 -11.06 11.24 9.38
CA TRP A 100 -12.39 10.81 8.95
C TRP A 100 -12.95 9.69 9.83
N GLY A 101 -12.91 9.87 11.16
CA GLY A 101 -13.69 9.05 12.09
C GLY A 101 -13.32 7.57 12.12
N GLY A 102 -12.05 7.23 11.90
CA GLY A 102 -11.54 5.85 11.90
C GLY A 102 -11.56 5.15 10.53
N HIS A 103 -12.08 5.80 9.49
CA HIS A 103 -12.03 5.26 8.13
C HIS A 103 -10.68 5.55 7.47
N ASP A 104 -9.96 4.52 7.04
CA ASP A 104 -8.64 4.65 6.41
C ASP A 104 -8.71 4.88 4.88
N GLY A 105 -9.93 4.84 4.33
CA GLY A 105 -10.21 5.02 2.91
C GLY A 105 -10.02 3.75 2.07
N TYR A 106 -9.38 2.70 2.58
CA TYR A 106 -9.25 1.40 1.92
C TYR A 106 -10.41 0.45 2.22
N GLN A 107 -11.15 0.69 3.31
CA GLN A 107 -12.30 -0.17 3.65
C GLN A 107 -13.47 -0.01 2.68
N GLN A 108 -13.51 1.11 1.95
CA GLN A 108 -14.53 1.39 0.95
C GLN A 108 -13.98 1.10 -0.46
N PRO A 109 -14.57 0.14 -1.19
CA PRO A 109 -14.02 -0.30 -2.47
C PRO A 109 -14.01 0.77 -3.56
N ASP A 110 -15.09 1.54 -3.62
CA ASP A 110 -15.27 2.62 -4.58
C ASP A 110 -14.56 3.92 -4.17
N HIS A 111 -13.86 3.92 -3.03
CA HIS A 111 -13.11 5.07 -2.58
C HIS A 111 -11.86 5.30 -3.45
N TRP A 112 -11.50 6.57 -3.64
CA TRP A 112 -10.39 6.96 -4.51
C TRP A 112 -9.06 6.31 -4.08
N CYS A 113 -8.86 6.06 -2.78
CA CYS A 113 -7.70 5.33 -2.26
C CYS A 113 -7.46 3.99 -2.96
N ASN A 114 -8.52 3.19 -3.14
CA ASN A 114 -8.42 1.90 -3.82
C ASN A 114 -8.36 2.07 -5.33
N ARG A 115 -9.21 2.92 -5.89
CA ARG A 115 -9.37 3.04 -7.34
C ARG A 115 -8.14 3.66 -8.02
N VAL A 116 -7.60 4.74 -7.46
CA VAL A 116 -6.40 5.40 -7.97
C VAL A 116 -5.18 4.50 -7.76
N TYR A 117 -5.05 3.87 -6.60
CA TYR A 117 -3.96 2.93 -6.36
C TYR A 117 -3.97 1.77 -7.37
N ALA A 118 -5.12 1.14 -7.57
CA ALA A 118 -5.31 0.09 -8.57
C ALA A 118 -4.96 0.55 -10.00
N THR A 119 -5.29 1.80 -10.33
CA THR A 119 -5.09 2.36 -11.67
C THR A 119 -3.63 2.73 -11.95
N LEU A 120 -2.92 3.28 -10.97
CA LEU A 120 -1.62 3.92 -11.18
C LEU A 120 -0.43 3.15 -10.61
N PHE A 121 -0.62 2.46 -9.49
CA PHE A 121 0.49 1.97 -8.66
C PHE A 121 0.47 0.47 -8.43
N ALA A 122 -0.69 -0.18 -8.61
CA ALA A 122 -0.80 -1.62 -8.46
C ALA A 122 0.07 -2.36 -9.48
N LYS A 123 0.81 -3.36 -8.97
CA LYS A 123 1.54 -4.31 -9.78
C LYS A 123 0.60 -5.46 -10.11
N TRP A 124 0.13 -5.47 -11.35
CA TRP A 124 -0.79 -6.48 -11.86
C TRP A 124 -0.03 -7.70 -12.35
N GLU A 125 -0.37 -8.86 -11.79
CA GLU A 125 0.25 -10.14 -12.02
C GLU A 125 -0.82 -11.16 -12.42
N LYS A 126 -0.42 -12.27 -13.04
CA LYS A 126 -1.39 -13.34 -13.28
C LYS A 126 -1.84 -13.94 -11.95
N SER A 127 -2.96 -14.65 -11.94
CA SER A 127 -3.33 -15.48 -10.80
C SER A 127 -2.59 -16.82 -10.87
N PRO A 128 -2.28 -17.45 -9.72
CA PRO A 128 -1.74 -18.82 -9.67
C PRO A 128 -2.70 -19.87 -10.25
N MET A 129 -3.97 -19.53 -10.46
CA MET A 129 -4.95 -20.44 -11.03
C MET A 129 -4.88 -20.46 -12.56
N THR A 130 -5.02 -21.65 -13.14
CA THR A 130 -5.25 -21.80 -14.58
C THR A 130 -6.52 -21.04 -14.96
N HIS A 131 -6.39 -20.05 -15.85
CA HIS A 131 -7.46 -19.11 -16.25
C HIS A 131 -7.98 -18.19 -15.13
N GLY A 132 -7.20 -17.99 -14.06
CA GLY A 132 -7.52 -17.01 -13.02
C GLY A 132 -7.41 -15.56 -13.51
N PRO A 133 -7.96 -14.61 -12.76
CA PRO A 133 -7.92 -13.19 -13.12
C PRO A 133 -6.52 -12.59 -13.00
N LEU A 134 -6.33 -11.36 -13.49
CA LEU A 134 -5.19 -10.54 -13.05
C LEU A 134 -5.42 -10.11 -11.59
N VAL A 135 -4.37 -10.22 -10.78
CA VAL A 135 -4.41 -9.90 -9.35
C VAL A 135 -3.29 -8.94 -8.97
N ALA A 136 -3.49 -8.24 -7.86
CA ALA A 136 -2.51 -7.36 -7.23
C ALA A 136 -2.76 -7.34 -5.72
N ARG A 137 -1.94 -6.59 -4.97
CA ARG A 137 -2.20 -6.28 -3.56
C ARG A 137 -2.53 -4.81 -3.36
N THR A 138 -3.50 -4.55 -2.49
CA THR A 138 -3.72 -3.21 -1.92
C THR A 138 -2.54 -2.80 -1.04
N PRO A 139 -2.42 -1.51 -0.67
CA PRO A 139 -1.46 -1.06 0.34
C PRO A 139 -1.58 -1.77 1.68
N THR A 140 -2.79 -2.19 2.06
CA THR A 140 -3.06 -2.95 3.28
C THR A 140 -2.69 -4.43 3.16
N GLY A 141 -2.26 -4.89 1.98
CA GLY A 141 -1.85 -6.26 1.71
C GLY A 141 -2.97 -7.21 1.27
N GLU A 142 -4.21 -6.73 1.21
CA GLU A 142 -5.36 -7.50 0.71
C GLU A 142 -5.19 -7.81 -0.77
N VAL A 143 -5.63 -9.01 -1.17
CA VAL A 143 -5.62 -9.40 -2.58
C VAL A 143 -6.76 -8.66 -3.29
N MET A 144 -6.49 -8.15 -4.49
CA MET A 144 -7.52 -7.59 -5.37
C MET A 144 -7.37 -8.11 -6.78
N CYS A 145 -8.46 -8.16 -7.55
CA CYS A 145 -8.40 -8.46 -8.97
C CYS A 145 -8.63 -7.21 -9.82
N TYR A 146 -8.09 -7.24 -11.04
CA TYR A 146 -8.32 -6.21 -12.03
C TYR A 146 -9.81 -6.19 -12.39
N SER A 147 -10.48 -5.08 -12.15
CA SER A 147 -11.91 -4.93 -12.42
C SER A 147 -12.24 -3.47 -12.72
N THR A 148 -13.27 -3.28 -13.54
CA THR A 148 -13.81 -1.95 -13.90
C THR A 148 -15.20 -1.70 -13.31
N ASP A 149 -15.82 -2.70 -12.67
CA ASP A 149 -17.17 -2.63 -12.11
C ASP A 149 -17.20 -2.94 -10.59
N GLY A 150 -16.08 -3.32 -9.99
CA GLY A 150 -15.99 -3.68 -8.58
C GLY A 150 -16.58 -5.05 -8.25
N GLN A 151 -16.99 -5.84 -9.24
CA GLN A 151 -17.73 -7.10 -9.03
C GLN A 151 -17.16 -8.25 -9.84
N ASN A 152 -16.78 -8.00 -11.09
CA ASN A 152 -16.31 -8.99 -12.03
C ASN A 152 -14.82 -8.78 -12.31
N CYS A 153 -14.03 -9.84 -12.15
CA CYS A 153 -12.61 -9.80 -12.45
C CYS A 153 -12.37 -9.96 -13.96
N SER A 154 -11.52 -9.12 -14.51
CA SER A 154 -11.05 -9.24 -15.89
C SER A 154 -10.06 -10.39 -16.03
N ARG A 155 -10.14 -11.11 -17.15
CA ARG A 155 -9.14 -12.13 -17.50
C ARG A 155 -7.90 -11.45 -18.07
N PRO A 156 -6.70 -12.03 -17.90
CA PRO A 156 -5.46 -11.41 -18.38
C PRO A 156 -5.46 -11.06 -19.87
N GLN A 157 -6.09 -11.87 -20.72
CA GLN A 157 -6.16 -11.61 -22.16
C GLN A 157 -7.08 -10.45 -22.57
N ASP A 158 -7.98 -10.01 -21.68
CA ASP A 158 -8.96 -8.95 -21.95
C ASP A 158 -8.48 -7.57 -21.49
N VAL A 159 -7.27 -7.49 -20.93
CA VAL A 159 -6.74 -6.28 -20.28
C VAL A 159 -5.54 -5.72 -21.05
N ASP A 160 -5.64 -4.45 -21.44
CA ASP A 160 -4.49 -3.66 -21.89
C ASP A 160 -3.98 -2.79 -20.73
N LEU A 161 -2.90 -3.25 -20.06
CA LEU A 161 -2.27 -2.53 -18.96
C LEU A 161 -1.63 -1.20 -19.37
N LYS A 162 -1.45 -0.93 -20.67
CA LYS A 162 -0.96 0.37 -21.15
C LYS A 162 -2.07 1.42 -21.11
N GLN A 163 -3.33 1.00 -21.15
CA GLN A 163 -4.45 1.90 -21.09
C GLN A 163 -4.79 2.21 -19.63
N ARG A 164 -4.49 3.45 -19.20
CA ARG A 164 -4.91 3.95 -17.89
C ARG A 164 -6.43 4.16 -17.89
N ARG A 165 -7.17 3.16 -17.40
CA ARG A 165 -8.61 3.25 -17.14
C ARG A 165 -8.83 3.43 -15.66
N TYR A 166 -9.84 4.20 -15.29
CA TYR A 166 -10.23 4.33 -13.89
C TYR A 166 -10.80 3.00 -13.39
N LEU A 167 -10.01 2.25 -12.63
CA LEU A 167 -10.37 0.92 -12.16
C LEU A 167 -11.33 0.99 -10.96
N LYS A 168 -12.07 -0.11 -10.79
CA LYS A 168 -12.86 -0.43 -9.61
C LYS A 168 -12.48 -1.85 -9.21
N PRO A 169 -11.36 -2.04 -8.50
CA PRO A 169 -10.89 -3.39 -8.19
C PRO A 169 -11.91 -4.12 -7.30
N LEU A 170 -12.12 -5.41 -7.56
CA LEU A 170 -12.77 -6.27 -6.57
C LEU A 170 -11.70 -6.75 -5.59
N ILE A 171 -11.85 -6.38 -4.33
CA ILE A 171 -10.89 -6.65 -3.26
C ILE A 171 -11.44 -7.84 -2.47
N CYS A 172 -10.60 -8.84 -2.21
CA CYS A 172 -10.93 -9.98 -1.36
C CYS A 172 -11.23 -9.53 0.09
N GLY A 173 -11.70 -10.45 0.93
CA GLY A 173 -12.05 -10.11 2.31
C GLY A 173 -13.44 -9.47 2.39
N SER A 174 -13.54 -8.35 3.12
CA SER A 174 -14.82 -7.69 3.42
C SER A 174 -15.55 -7.16 2.18
N HIS A 175 -14.81 -6.61 1.20
CA HIS A 175 -15.42 -6.12 -0.03
C HIS A 175 -16.04 -7.28 -0.83
N HIS A 176 -15.27 -8.33 -1.11
CA HIS A 176 -15.80 -9.52 -1.78
C HIS A 176 -17.00 -10.11 -1.05
N ALA A 177 -16.99 -10.12 0.30
CA ALA A 177 -18.13 -10.57 1.09
C ALA A 177 -19.36 -9.68 0.92
N SER A 178 -19.21 -8.36 0.80
CA SER A 178 -20.33 -7.45 0.54
C SER A 178 -20.97 -7.63 -0.83
N VAL A 179 -20.22 -8.10 -1.82
CA VAL A 179 -20.71 -8.32 -3.20
C VAL A 179 -21.28 -9.73 -3.36
N TRP A 180 -20.55 -10.75 -2.89
CA TRP A 180 -20.81 -12.16 -3.19
C TRP A 180 -21.21 -13.00 -1.96
N GLY A 181 -21.29 -12.42 -0.78
CA GLY A 181 -21.66 -13.12 0.47
C GLY A 181 -20.55 -14.00 1.07
N VAL A 182 -19.37 -14.04 0.45
CA VAL A 182 -18.19 -14.79 0.92
C VAL A 182 -16.93 -13.96 0.76
N THR A 183 -15.91 -14.17 1.59
CA THR A 183 -14.68 -13.34 1.53
C THR A 183 -13.79 -13.67 0.33
N GLY A 184 -14.06 -14.79 -0.33
CA GLY A 184 -13.18 -15.42 -1.31
C GLY A 184 -12.00 -16.17 -0.67
N TYR A 185 -11.74 -15.99 0.62
CA TYR A 185 -10.70 -16.72 1.35
C TYR A 185 -11.20 -18.00 2.01
N ASP A 186 -12.52 -18.13 2.16
CA ASP A 186 -13.16 -19.26 2.85
C ASP A 186 -13.08 -20.56 2.05
N GLN A 187 -12.78 -20.48 0.75
CA GLN A 187 -12.67 -21.62 -0.16
C GLN A 187 -11.22 -21.76 -0.65
N PRO A 188 -10.49 -22.83 -0.28
CA PRO A 188 -9.08 -23.00 -0.64
C PRO A 188 -8.79 -23.00 -2.15
N GLY A 189 -9.77 -23.37 -2.97
CA GLY A 189 -9.66 -23.37 -4.44
C GLY A 189 -9.98 -22.04 -5.10
N HIS A 190 -10.42 -21.02 -4.36
CA HIS A 190 -10.79 -19.73 -4.91
C HIS A 190 -9.56 -18.85 -5.18
N TRP A 191 -9.64 -17.99 -6.19
CA TRP A 191 -8.48 -17.18 -6.63
C TRP A 191 -7.96 -16.25 -5.54
N CYS A 192 -8.83 -15.70 -4.69
CA CYS A 192 -8.42 -14.93 -3.51
C CYS A 192 -7.52 -15.76 -2.59
N ALA A 193 -7.95 -16.96 -2.21
CA ALA A 193 -7.19 -17.86 -1.33
C ALA A 193 -5.84 -18.22 -1.95
N LYS A 194 -5.82 -18.56 -3.24
CA LYS A 194 -4.60 -18.92 -3.96
C LYS A 194 -3.61 -17.75 -4.09
N ALA A 195 -4.09 -16.57 -4.45
CA ALA A 195 -3.24 -15.39 -4.57
C ALA A 195 -2.73 -14.86 -3.21
N ARG A 196 -3.35 -15.26 -2.09
CA ARG A 196 -2.87 -14.91 -0.76
C ARG A 196 -1.61 -15.68 -0.35
N GLU A 197 -1.36 -16.86 -0.93
CA GLU A 197 -0.26 -17.75 -0.54
C GLU A 197 1.12 -17.07 -0.74
N PRO A 198 1.99 -17.02 0.29
CA PRO A 198 3.31 -16.36 0.21
C PRO A 198 4.26 -16.94 -0.84
N SER A 199 4.09 -18.23 -1.17
CA SER A 199 4.88 -18.97 -2.16
C SER A 199 4.68 -18.43 -3.58
N TYR A 200 3.51 -17.87 -3.88
CA TYR A 200 3.22 -17.33 -5.20
C TYR A 200 3.94 -16.00 -5.45
N MET A 201 3.93 -15.11 -4.46
CA MET A 201 4.38 -13.72 -4.61
C MET A 201 5.88 -13.49 -4.47
N ARG A 202 6.67 -14.54 -4.19
CA ARG A 202 8.14 -14.48 -4.20
C ARG A 202 8.76 -15.04 -5.48
N SER A 203 7.94 -15.53 -6.41
CA SER A 203 8.43 -16.03 -7.68
C SER A 203 8.69 -14.85 -8.62
N PRO A 204 9.89 -14.73 -9.24
CA PRO A 204 10.19 -13.66 -10.20
C PRO A 204 9.41 -13.74 -11.51
N PHE A 205 8.39 -14.62 -11.58
CA PHE A 205 7.55 -14.87 -12.74
C PHE A 205 6.04 -14.75 -12.43
N GLY A 206 5.66 -14.06 -11.35
CA GLY A 206 4.29 -13.57 -11.13
C GLY A 206 3.93 -12.45 -12.12
#